data_AF-Q84C81-F1
#
_entry.id   AF-Q84C81-F1
#
_cell.length_a   1.000
_cell.length_b   1.000
_cell.length_c   1.000
_cell.angle_alpha   90.00
_cell.angle_beta   90.00
_cell.angle_gamma   90.00
#
_symmetry.space_group_name_H-M   'P 1'
#
loop_
_entity.id
_entity.type
_entity.pdbx_description
1 polymer ?
#
loop_
_entity_poly.entity_id
_entity_poly.type
_entity_poly.pdbx_seq_one_letter_code
_entity_poly.pdbx_strand_id
1 'polypeptide(L)'
;FPNHIPNPDNEEAMASLKKAVLASGADLGVIFDTDVDRAAIMDKNGESLNRNPLIAVISSIILEEKPGTTIVTDSTTSGHLQAFIEAKGGKQHRFKRGYRNVINEALRLNANGTPSEIAIEVSGHAALKENYFLDDGAYLIAKILMTYATLRKNGQDLPDLIADLKEPAENEEIRLSITATDFKAYGKEALADFLTF
;
A
#
# COMPACT_ATOMS: atom_id res chain seq x y z
N PHE A 1 -0.78 14.87 20.08
CA PHE A 1 -0.06 13.58 20.04
C PHE A 1 1.27 13.73 20.77
N PRO A 2 1.38 13.31 22.04
CA PRO A 2 2.55 13.59 22.88
C PRO A 2 3.75 12.66 22.65
N ASN A 3 3.58 11.56 21.91
CA ASN A 3 4.63 10.57 21.68
C ASN A 3 5.34 10.84 20.34
N HIS A 4 4.64 10.55 19.24
CA HIS A 4 5.09 10.80 17.88
C HIS A 4 3.89 11.28 17.05
N ILE A 5 4.14 11.74 15.83
CA ILE A 5 3.07 12.01 14.86
C ILE A 5 2.40 10.67 14.52
N PRO A 6 1.07 10.57 14.60
CA PRO A 6 0.31 9.36 14.23
C PRO A 6 0.24 9.23 12.70
N ASN A 7 1.35 8.87 12.10
CA ASN A 7 1.47 8.68 10.66
C ASN A 7 2.35 7.45 10.38
N PRO A 8 1.83 6.42 9.68
CA PRO A 8 2.57 5.20 9.37
C PRO A 8 3.78 5.41 8.43
N ASP A 9 3.94 6.60 7.84
CA ASP A 9 5.13 7.00 7.08
C ASP A 9 6.16 7.77 7.92
N ASN A 10 5.86 8.08 9.18
CA ASN A 10 6.77 8.84 10.05
C ASN A 10 7.85 7.93 10.64
N GLU A 11 9.11 8.33 10.49
CA GLU A 11 10.28 7.55 10.95
C GLU A 11 10.27 7.28 12.46
N GLU A 12 9.90 8.27 13.28
CA GLU A 12 9.84 8.11 14.74
C GLU A 12 8.72 7.16 15.16
N ALA A 13 7.55 7.24 14.51
CA ALA A 13 6.44 6.33 14.72
C ALA A 13 6.82 4.88 14.37
N MET A 14 7.48 4.68 13.22
CA MET A 14 7.93 3.36 12.78
C MET A 14 9.06 2.80 13.64
N ALA A 15 9.98 3.65 14.12
CA ALA A 15 11.01 3.25 15.07
C ALA A 15 10.41 2.82 16.44
N SER A 16 9.37 3.52 16.89
CA SER A 16 8.61 3.15 18.09
C SER A 16 7.93 1.77 17.92
N LEU A 17 7.29 1.52 16.77
CA LEU A 17 6.72 0.22 16.44
C LEU A 17 7.78 -0.89 16.45
N LYS A 18 8.93 -0.67 15.78
CA LYS A 18 10.04 -1.63 15.75
C LYS A 18 10.51 -2.00 17.14
N LYS A 19 10.72 -1.00 18.00
CA LYS A 19 11.12 -1.22 19.39
C LYS A 19 10.10 -2.08 20.14
N ALA A 20 8.80 -1.80 19.98
CA ALA A 20 7.74 -2.54 20.65
C ALA A 20 7.67 -4.01 20.19
N VAL A 21 7.77 -4.26 18.89
CA VAL A 21 7.78 -5.62 18.32
C VAL A 21 8.97 -6.42 18.86
N LEU A 22 10.18 -5.87 18.75
CA LEU A 22 11.40 -6.55 19.18
C LEU A 22 11.45 -6.79 20.69
N ALA A 23 10.95 -5.84 21.49
CA ALA A 23 10.94 -5.98 22.95
C ALA A 23 9.91 -6.99 23.45
N SER A 24 8.78 -7.13 22.76
CA SER A 24 7.72 -8.07 23.14
C SER A 24 7.89 -9.46 22.54
N GLY A 25 8.72 -9.61 21.50
CA GLY A 25 8.78 -10.84 20.71
C GLY A 25 7.49 -11.11 19.95
N ALA A 26 6.75 -10.06 19.59
CA ALA A 26 5.48 -10.18 18.87
C ALA A 26 5.71 -10.77 17.46
N ASP A 27 4.76 -11.60 17.02
CA ASP A 27 4.76 -12.18 15.67
C ASP A 27 4.54 -11.13 14.56
N LEU A 28 3.90 -10.00 14.89
CA LEU A 28 3.56 -8.93 13.95
C LEU A 28 3.38 -7.61 14.69
N GLY A 29 3.79 -6.50 14.08
CA GLY A 29 3.48 -5.14 14.52
C GLY A 29 2.52 -4.44 13.56
N VAL A 30 1.59 -3.66 14.12
CA VAL A 30 0.65 -2.83 13.36
C VAL A 30 0.62 -1.42 13.93
N ILE A 31 0.58 -0.41 13.07
CA ILE A 31 0.35 0.99 13.44
C ILE A 31 -0.64 1.62 12.47
N PHE A 32 -1.44 2.56 12.99
CA PHE A 32 -2.43 3.32 12.22
C PHE A 32 -2.11 4.81 12.27
N ASP A 33 -2.70 5.58 11.36
CA ASP A 33 -2.77 7.02 11.53
C ASP A 33 -3.92 7.45 12.45
N THR A 34 -4.25 8.75 12.46
CA THR A 34 -5.13 9.35 13.49
C THR A 34 -6.55 8.81 13.44
N ASP A 35 -7.09 8.68 12.24
CA ASP A 35 -8.47 8.29 11.92
C ASP A 35 -8.57 6.86 11.41
N VAL A 36 -7.44 6.13 11.37
CA VAL A 36 -7.38 4.67 11.17
C VAL A 36 -7.76 4.25 9.73
N ASP A 37 -7.73 5.19 8.78
CA ASP A 37 -7.94 4.89 7.36
C ASP A 37 -6.65 4.38 6.69
N ARG A 38 -5.48 4.62 7.28
CA ARG A 38 -4.19 4.06 6.86
C ARG A 38 -3.60 3.15 7.91
N ALA A 39 -2.93 2.11 7.43
CA ALA A 39 -2.20 1.18 8.27
C ALA A 39 -0.80 0.86 7.71
N ALA A 40 0.10 0.52 8.64
CA ALA A 40 1.40 -0.06 8.36
C ALA A 40 1.60 -1.35 9.15
N ILE A 41 2.36 -2.27 8.56
CA ILE A 41 2.67 -3.59 9.11
C ILE A 41 4.18 -3.77 9.22
N MET A 42 4.59 -4.47 10.26
CA MET A 42 5.96 -4.86 10.51
C MET A 42 6.02 -6.35 10.87
N ASP A 43 7.00 -7.07 10.34
CA ASP A 43 7.22 -8.47 10.68
C ASP A 43 7.84 -8.63 12.08
N LYS A 44 7.94 -9.87 12.56
CA LYS A 44 8.56 -10.22 13.85
C LYS A 44 10.04 -9.81 13.99
N ASN A 45 10.75 -9.59 12.88
CA ASN A 45 12.15 -9.17 12.86
C ASN A 45 12.29 -7.64 12.90
N GLY A 46 11.18 -6.91 12.90
CA GLY A 46 11.16 -5.47 12.87
C GLY A 46 11.35 -4.89 11.47
N GLU A 47 11.11 -5.67 10.42
CA GLU A 47 11.18 -5.25 9.02
C GLU A 47 9.82 -4.79 8.53
N SER A 48 9.80 -3.65 7.83
CA SER A 48 8.56 -3.04 7.36
C SER A 48 8.01 -3.78 6.14
N LEU A 49 6.71 -4.08 6.19
CA LEU A 49 5.94 -4.62 5.06
C LEU A 49 5.06 -3.54 4.42
N ASN A 50 5.53 -2.29 4.38
CA ASN A 50 4.76 -1.14 3.88
C ASN A 50 5.06 -0.82 2.41
N ARG A 51 4.28 0.07 1.78
CA ARG A 51 4.43 0.49 0.37
C ARG A 51 4.19 -0.68 -0.60
N ASN A 52 5.12 -0.99 -1.51
CA ASN A 52 4.94 -2.09 -2.47
C ASN A 52 4.73 -3.45 -1.77
N PRO A 53 5.49 -3.82 -0.71
CA PRO A 53 5.24 -5.03 0.08
C PRO A 53 3.81 -5.16 0.61
N LEU A 54 3.21 -4.10 1.16
CA LEU A 54 1.83 -4.15 1.68
C LEU A 54 0.85 -4.47 0.56
N ILE A 55 1.01 -3.79 -0.57
CA ILE A 55 0.19 -4.01 -1.77
C ILE A 55 0.38 -5.43 -2.28
N ALA A 56 1.61 -5.95 -2.30
CA ALA A 56 1.90 -7.30 -2.72
C ALA A 56 1.26 -8.35 -1.80
N VAL A 57 1.34 -8.17 -0.47
CA VAL A 57 0.72 -9.06 0.51
C VAL A 57 -0.79 -9.11 0.29
N ILE A 58 -1.48 -7.97 0.26
CA ILE A 58 -2.92 -7.96 0.09
C ILE A 58 -3.33 -8.43 -1.32
N SER A 59 -2.53 -8.16 -2.35
CA SER A 59 -2.78 -8.66 -3.70
C SER A 59 -2.71 -10.18 -3.77
N SER A 60 -1.73 -10.81 -3.10
CA SER A 60 -1.63 -12.26 -3.02
C SER A 60 -2.90 -12.87 -2.39
N ILE A 61 -3.38 -12.29 -1.29
CA ILE A 61 -4.60 -12.73 -0.60
C ILE A 61 -5.82 -12.59 -1.51
N ILE A 62 -5.99 -11.42 -2.11
CA ILE A 62 -7.15 -11.12 -2.96
C ILE A 62 -7.15 -11.99 -4.23
N LEU A 63 -5.99 -12.26 -4.82
CA LEU A 63 -5.90 -13.06 -6.05
C LEU A 63 -6.15 -14.55 -5.81
N GLU A 64 -5.89 -15.05 -4.60
CA GLU A 64 -6.29 -16.40 -4.21
C GLU A 64 -7.82 -16.51 -4.11
N GLU A 65 -8.49 -15.52 -3.52
CA GLU A 65 -9.94 -15.49 -3.36
C GLU A 65 -10.69 -15.13 -4.65
N LYS A 66 -10.11 -14.25 -5.47
CA LYS A 66 -10.69 -13.64 -6.66
C LYS A 66 -9.68 -13.66 -7.83
N PRO A 67 -9.41 -14.83 -8.42
CA PRO A 67 -8.45 -14.97 -9.51
C PRO A 67 -8.77 -14.04 -10.68
N GLY A 68 -7.74 -13.43 -11.26
CA GLY A 68 -7.88 -12.55 -12.43
C GLY A 68 -8.40 -11.14 -12.15
N THR A 69 -8.66 -10.78 -10.88
CA THR A 69 -9.15 -9.44 -10.55
C THR A 69 -8.09 -8.35 -10.78
N THR A 70 -8.58 -7.14 -11.01
CA THR A 70 -7.75 -5.95 -11.14
C THR A 70 -7.45 -5.37 -9.76
N ILE A 71 -6.18 -5.03 -9.52
CA ILE A 71 -5.69 -4.33 -8.34
C ILE A 71 -5.42 -2.89 -8.77
N VAL A 72 -6.27 -1.94 -8.35
CA VAL A 72 -6.07 -0.52 -8.67
C VAL A 72 -5.08 0.07 -7.68
N THR A 73 -4.04 0.71 -8.20
CA THR A 73 -2.94 1.27 -7.38
C THR A 73 -2.62 2.70 -7.77
N ASP A 74 -1.93 3.43 -6.91
CA ASP A 74 -1.44 4.77 -7.25
C ASP A 74 -0.18 4.74 -8.13
N SER A 75 0.13 5.92 -8.69
CA SER A 75 1.16 6.11 -9.71
C SER A 75 2.59 5.93 -9.20
N THR A 76 2.80 5.85 -7.88
CA THR A 76 4.12 5.73 -7.23
C THR A 76 4.55 4.30 -6.93
N THR A 77 3.81 3.31 -7.44
CA THR A 77 4.19 1.88 -7.35
C THR A 77 5.32 1.51 -8.32
N SER A 78 6.12 0.50 -7.95
CA SER A 78 7.24 0.04 -8.78
C SER A 78 6.79 -0.83 -9.96
N GLY A 79 7.63 -0.93 -11.00
CA GLY A 79 7.41 -1.91 -12.08
C GLY A 79 7.57 -3.37 -11.60
N HIS A 80 8.31 -3.60 -10.51
CA HIS A 80 8.42 -4.92 -9.90
C HIS A 80 7.11 -5.38 -9.27
N LEU A 81 6.39 -4.48 -8.61
CA LEU A 81 5.06 -4.77 -8.09
C LEU A 81 4.08 -5.15 -9.21
N GLN A 82 4.15 -4.46 -10.35
CA GLN A 82 3.36 -4.82 -11.53
C GLN A 82 3.62 -6.27 -11.95
N ALA A 83 4.90 -6.59 -12.18
CA ALA A 83 5.31 -7.91 -12.62
C ALA A 83 4.91 -9.00 -11.60
N PHE A 84 4.99 -8.70 -10.30
CA PHE A 84 4.56 -9.60 -9.23
C PHE A 84 3.05 -9.89 -9.28
N ILE A 85 2.21 -8.85 -9.38
CA ILE A 85 0.75 -8.99 -9.46
C ILE A 85 0.34 -9.78 -10.71
N GLU A 86 0.94 -9.46 -11.85
CA GLU A 86 0.66 -10.13 -13.13
C GLU A 86 1.12 -11.60 -13.13
N ALA A 87 2.28 -11.90 -12.52
CA ALA A 87 2.77 -13.28 -12.36
C ALA A 87 1.85 -14.14 -11.49
N LYS A 88 1.10 -13.53 -10.56
CA LYS A 88 0.05 -14.20 -9.76
C LYS A 88 -1.30 -14.28 -10.47
N GLY A 89 -1.35 -13.94 -11.76
CA GLY A 89 -2.57 -14.02 -12.58
C GLY A 89 -3.53 -12.84 -12.38
N GLY A 90 -3.11 -11.79 -11.67
CA GLY A 90 -3.87 -10.54 -11.54
C GLY A 90 -3.58 -9.54 -12.64
N LYS A 91 -4.14 -8.33 -12.49
CA LYS A 91 -3.78 -7.16 -13.31
C LYS A 91 -3.54 -5.96 -12.40
N GLN A 92 -2.42 -5.27 -12.55
CA GLN A 92 -2.26 -3.97 -11.92
C GLN A 92 -2.89 -2.89 -12.82
N HIS A 93 -3.79 -2.09 -12.27
CA HIS A 93 -4.25 -0.85 -12.91
C HIS A 93 -3.68 0.34 -12.16
N ARG A 94 -2.57 0.88 -12.67
CA ARG A 94 -1.92 2.06 -12.10
C ARG A 94 -2.68 3.32 -12.48
N PHE A 95 -3.01 4.16 -11.49
CA PHE A 95 -3.80 5.37 -11.68
C PHE A 95 -3.20 6.56 -10.94
N LYS A 96 -3.71 7.77 -11.21
CA LYS A 96 -3.23 9.00 -10.57
C LYS A 96 -3.33 8.91 -9.03
N ARG A 97 -2.25 9.30 -8.34
CA ARG A 97 -2.18 9.31 -6.87
C ARG A 97 -3.29 10.16 -6.23
N GLY A 98 -3.65 9.78 -5.01
CA GLY A 98 -4.71 10.30 -4.17
C GLY A 98 -5.79 9.23 -3.94
N TYR A 99 -5.98 8.78 -2.70
CA TYR A 99 -6.85 7.66 -2.34
C TYR A 99 -8.22 7.69 -3.02
N ARG A 100 -8.87 8.87 -3.04
CA ARG A 100 -10.17 9.06 -3.70
C ARG A 100 -10.12 8.79 -5.20
N ASN A 101 -9.03 9.15 -5.88
CA ASN A 101 -8.85 8.87 -7.30
C ASN A 101 -8.77 7.36 -7.56
N VAL A 102 -7.97 6.65 -6.75
CA VAL A 102 -7.76 5.19 -6.86
C VAL A 102 -9.06 4.44 -6.56
N ILE A 103 -9.80 4.84 -5.52
CA ILE A 103 -11.10 4.27 -5.17
C ILE A 103 -12.14 4.50 -6.28
N ASN A 104 -12.27 5.74 -6.75
CA ASN A 104 -13.21 6.07 -7.82
C ASN A 104 -12.89 5.32 -9.12
N GLU A 105 -11.61 5.07 -9.38
CA GLU A 105 -11.20 4.29 -10.54
C GLU A 105 -11.59 2.81 -10.41
N ALA A 106 -11.39 2.19 -9.24
CA ALA A 106 -11.88 0.82 -8.99
C ALA A 106 -13.40 0.71 -9.13
N LEU A 107 -14.15 1.70 -8.66
CA LEU A 107 -15.61 1.78 -8.85
C LEU A 107 -15.98 1.92 -10.33
N ARG A 108 -15.27 2.78 -11.07
CA ARG A 108 -15.48 2.97 -12.52
C ARG A 108 -15.21 1.69 -13.31
N LEU A 109 -14.13 0.98 -12.99
CA LEU A 109 -13.80 -0.30 -13.62
C LEU A 109 -14.90 -1.34 -13.38
N ASN A 110 -15.34 -1.49 -12.12
CA ASN A 110 -16.43 -2.41 -11.78
C ASN A 110 -17.73 -2.05 -12.52
N ALA A 111 -18.11 -0.77 -12.57
CA ALA A 111 -19.29 -0.31 -13.30
C ALA A 111 -19.23 -0.61 -14.81
N ASN A 112 -18.02 -0.64 -15.38
CA ASN A 112 -17.78 -0.98 -16.79
C ASN A 112 -17.53 -2.48 -17.02
N GLY A 113 -17.78 -3.33 -16.03
CA GLY A 113 -17.66 -4.79 -16.14
C GLY A 113 -16.23 -5.33 -16.01
N THR A 114 -15.27 -4.50 -15.61
CA THR A 114 -13.91 -4.95 -15.25
C THR A 114 -13.84 -5.20 -13.75
N PRO A 115 -13.70 -6.45 -13.27
CA PRO A 115 -13.68 -6.73 -11.85
C PRO A 115 -12.42 -6.11 -11.20
N SER A 116 -12.65 -5.36 -10.13
CA SER A 116 -11.62 -4.82 -9.25
C SER A 116 -12.06 -5.04 -7.82
N GLU A 117 -11.26 -5.74 -7.02
CA GLU A 117 -11.65 -6.10 -5.65
C GLU A 117 -11.01 -5.18 -4.61
N ILE A 118 -9.99 -4.42 -5.00
CA ILE A 118 -9.27 -3.49 -4.13
C ILE A 118 -8.76 -2.26 -4.90
N ALA A 119 -8.77 -1.12 -4.20
CA ALA A 119 -8.03 0.09 -4.51
C ALA A 119 -7.05 0.34 -3.36
N ILE A 120 -5.76 0.53 -3.64
CA ILE A 120 -4.74 0.69 -2.58
C ILE A 120 -3.58 1.61 -3.02
N GLU A 121 -3.07 2.42 -2.11
CA GLU A 121 -1.91 3.29 -2.33
C GLU A 121 -0.67 2.84 -1.55
N VAL A 122 0.52 3.27 -1.99
CA VAL A 122 1.76 3.02 -1.22
C VAL A 122 1.76 3.67 0.16
N SER A 123 0.91 4.67 0.40
CA SER A 123 0.73 5.34 1.70
C SER A 123 -0.08 4.54 2.72
N GLY A 124 -0.65 3.39 2.33
CA GLY A 124 -1.44 2.53 3.23
C GLY A 124 -2.94 2.78 3.23
N HIS A 125 -3.45 3.73 2.42
CA HIS A 125 -4.88 3.84 2.13
C HIS A 125 -5.33 2.64 1.33
N ALA A 126 -6.40 1.97 1.75
CA ALA A 126 -6.92 0.81 1.06
C ALA A 126 -8.43 0.69 1.22
N ALA A 127 -9.09 0.38 0.11
CA ALA A 127 -10.52 0.19 0.04
C ALA A 127 -10.85 -1.10 -0.69
N LEU A 128 -11.49 -2.02 0.04
CA LEU A 128 -11.87 -3.33 -0.48
C LEU A 128 -13.34 -3.32 -0.88
N LYS A 129 -13.67 -3.98 -1.98
CA LYS A 129 -15.05 -4.05 -2.51
C LYS A 129 -16.03 -4.68 -1.52
N GLU A 130 -15.60 -5.72 -0.82
CA GLU A 130 -16.38 -6.38 0.23
C GLU A 130 -16.60 -5.50 1.47
N ASN A 131 -15.79 -4.45 1.66
CA ASN A 131 -16.01 -3.38 2.63
C ASN A 131 -16.55 -2.10 1.96
N TYR A 132 -17.39 -2.26 0.93
CA TYR A 132 -18.09 -1.18 0.23
C TYR A 132 -17.18 -0.10 -0.38
N PHE A 133 -15.90 -0.43 -0.64
CA PHE A 133 -14.88 0.55 -1.04
C PHE A 133 -14.74 1.74 -0.06
N LEU A 134 -14.99 1.50 1.23
CA LEU A 134 -14.60 2.41 2.29
C LEU A 134 -13.08 2.35 2.45
N ASP A 135 -12.45 3.52 2.57
CA ASP A 135 -11.04 3.62 2.92
C ASP A 135 -10.88 3.30 4.39
N ASP A 136 -10.30 2.14 4.70
CA ASP A 136 -10.38 1.53 6.02
C ASP A 136 -9.15 0.66 6.29
N GLY A 137 -8.15 1.29 6.91
CA GLY A 137 -6.92 0.64 7.34
C GLY A 137 -7.18 -0.47 8.34
N ALA A 138 -8.17 -0.31 9.23
CA ALA A 138 -8.53 -1.36 10.19
C ALA A 138 -9.05 -2.62 9.49
N TYR A 139 -9.92 -2.47 8.48
CA TYR A 139 -10.41 -3.58 7.69
C TYR A 139 -9.28 -4.25 6.88
N LEU A 140 -8.39 -3.46 6.28
CA LEU A 140 -7.19 -3.98 5.60
C LEU A 140 -6.38 -4.90 6.53
N ILE A 141 -6.09 -4.43 7.75
CA ILE A 141 -5.35 -5.21 8.75
C ILE A 141 -6.13 -6.44 9.18
N ALA A 142 -7.43 -6.32 9.44
CA ALA A 142 -8.26 -7.45 9.82
C ALA A 142 -8.21 -8.56 8.75
N LYS A 143 -8.29 -8.19 7.47
CA LYS A 143 -8.16 -9.12 6.35
C LYS A 143 -6.81 -9.83 6.33
N ILE A 144 -5.73 -9.08 6.49
CA ILE A 144 -4.37 -9.65 6.52
C ILE A 144 -4.20 -10.60 7.72
N LEU A 145 -4.73 -10.24 8.89
CA LEU A 145 -4.65 -11.08 10.10
C LEU A 145 -5.44 -12.39 9.96
N MET A 146 -6.58 -12.39 9.26
CA MET A 146 -7.34 -13.62 8.98
C MET A 146 -6.51 -14.61 8.14
N THR A 147 -5.85 -14.13 7.08
CA THR A 147 -4.92 -14.97 6.31
C THR A 147 -3.71 -15.36 7.14
N TYR A 148 -3.16 -14.44 7.93
CA TYR A 148 -1.99 -14.69 8.76
C TYR A 148 -2.20 -15.87 9.72
N ALA A 149 -3.36 -15.95 10.37
CA ALA A 149 -3.70 -17.08 11.24
C ALA A 149 -3.66 -18.43 10.50
N THR A 150 -4.04 -18.46 9.21
CA THR A 150 -3.97 -19.66 8.37
C THR A 150 -2.52 -19.98 7.98
N LEU A 151 -1.73 -18.97 7.59
CA LEU A 151 -0.30 -19.14 7.29
C LEU A 151 0.46 -19.73 8.46
N ARG A 152 0.24 -19.21 9.68
CA ARG A 152 0.90 -19.70 10.89
C ARG A 152 0.59 -21.15 11.20
N LYS A 153 -0.64 -21.61 10.96
CA LYS A 153 -1.01 -23.03 11.09
C LYS A 153 -0.23 -23.92 10.11
N ASN A 154 0.15 -23.38 8.96
CA ASN A 154 0.90 -24.08 7.92
C ASN A 154 2.42 -23.87 8.02
N GLY A 155 2.90 -23.21 9.09
CA GLY A 155 4.33 -22.93 9.29
C GLY A 155 4.89 -21.83 8.39
N GLN A 156 4.02 -21.00 7.81
CA GLN A 156 4.38 -19.89 6.93
C GLN A 156 4.17 -18.54 7.63
N ASP A 157 4.69 -17.47 7.03
CA ASP A 157 4.64 -16.08 7.51
C ASP A 157 4.23 -15.13 6.36
N LEU A 158 3.91 -13.86 6.66
CA LEU A 158 3.51 -12.89 5.62
C LEU A 158 4.59 -12.67 4.54
N PRO A 159 5.89 -12.57 4.87
CA PRO A 159 6.93 -12.45 3.86
C PRO A 159 6.95 -13.60 2.83
N ASP A 160 6.48 -14.80 3.21
CA ASP A 160 6.42 -15.95 2.27
C ASP A 160 5.44 -15.70 1.12
N LEU A 161 4.39 -14.91 1.34
CA LEU A 161 3.43 -14.54 0.28
C LEU A 161 4.06 -13.68 -0.82
N ILE A 162 5.16 -12.99 -0.50
CA ILE A 162 5.80 -11.99 -1.35
C ILE A 162 7.28 -12.32 -1.60
N ALA A 163 7.72 -13.56 -1.39
CA ALA A 163 9.11 -13.97 -1.55
C ALA A 163 9.68 -13.70 -2.96
N ASP A 164 8.83 -13.72 -3.99
CA ASP A 164 9.19 -13.43 -5.39
C ASP A 164 9.09 -11.93 -5.75
N LEU A 165 8.65 -11.08 -4.83
CA LEU A 165 8.61 -9.63 -5.05
C LEU A 165 10.04 -9.10 -5.11
N LYS A 166 10.39 -8.52 -6.26
CA LYS A 166 11.65 -7.79 -6.41
C LYS A 166 11.46 -6.37 -5.89
N GLU A 167 12.49 -5.86 -5.22
CA GLU A 167 12.56 -4.45 -4.84
C GLU A 167 13.65 -3.74 -5.66
N PRO A 168 13.47 -2.45 -5.99
CA PRO A 168 14.52 -1.68 -6.62
C PRO A 168 15.73 -1.55 -5.67
N ALA A 169 16.92 -1.38 -6.23
CA ALA A 169 18.14 -1.18 -5.44
C ALA A 169 18.06 0.08 -4.55
N GLU A 170 17.32 1.09 -5.01
CA GLU A 170 17.09 2.35 -4.31
C GLU A 170 15.60 2.70 -4.38
N ASN A 171 15.05 3.19 -3.27
CA ASN A 171 13.66 3.61 -3.16
C ASN A 171 13.56 4.82 -2.23
N GLU A 172 13.62 6.03 -2.80
CA GLU A 172 13.52 7.27 -2.05
C GLU A 172 12.33 8.12 -2.53
N GLU A 173 11.61 8.71 -1.58
CA GLU A 173 10.62 9.74 -1.87
C GLU A 173 11.23 11.13 -1.66
N ILE A 174 11.49 11.84 -2.75
CA ILE A 174 12.05 13.18 -2.71
C ILE A 174 10.92 14.21 -2.82
N ARG A 175 10.83 15.11 -1.84
CA ARG A 175 9.85 16.21 -1.84
C ARG A 175 10.56 17.54 -2.10
N LEU A 176 10.40 18.06 -3.31
CA LEU A 176 10.95 19.36 -3.70
C LEU A 176 9.94 20.47 -3.40
N SER A 177 10.34 21.46 -2.61
CA SER A 177 9.50 22.62 -2.32
C SER A 177 9.50 23.60 -3.49
N ILE A 178 8.31 23.98 -3.97
CA ILE A 178 8.15 25.08 -4.93
C ILE A 178 8.03 26.38 -4.14
N THR A 179 9.03 27.24 -4.25
CA THR A 179 9.09 28.53 -3.53
C THR A 179 8.57 29.72 -4.36
N ALA A 180 8.17 29.48 -5.61
CA ALA A 180 7.59 30.52 -6.46
C ALA A 180 6.28 31.06 -5.88
N THR A 181 6.10 32.37 -5.90
CA THR A 181 4.89 33.03 -5.39
C THR A 181 3.62 32.54 -6.11
N ASP A 182 3.69 32.40 -7.44
CA ASP A 182 2.66 31.71 -8.23
C ASP A 182 3.10 30.27 -8.55
N PHE A 183 3.03 29.41 -7.55
CA PHE A 183 3.39 27.99 -7.67
C PHE A 183 2.56 27.25 -8.72
N LYS A 184 1.34 27.71 -9.06
CA LYS A 184 0.48 27.06 -10.06
C LYS A 184 0.97 27.34 -11.47
N ALA A 185 1.30 28.60 -11.78
CA ALA A 185 1.88 28.96 -13.06
C ALA A 185 3.22 28.23 -13.27
N TYR A 186 4.09 28.30 -12.27
CA TYR A 186 5.38 27.60 -12.29
C TYR A 186 5.22 26.09 -12.47
N GLY A 187 4.28 25.46 -11.75
CA GLY A 187 4.02 24.03 -11.88
C GLY A 187 3.55 23.63 -13.28
N LYS A 188 2.77 24.48 -13.97
CA LYS A 188 2.36 24.23 -15.35
C LYS A 188 3.53 24.35 -16.34
N GLU A 189 4.40 25.34 -16.16
CA GLU A 189 5.60 25.50 -16.96
C GLU A 189 6.54 24.29 -16.79
N ALA A 190 6.81 23.88 -15.55
CA ALA A 190 7.64 22.72 -15.26
C ALA A 190 7.08 21.42 -15.88
N LEU A 191 5.76 21.23 -15.86
CA LEU A 191 5.11 20.10 -16.54
C LEU A 191 5.24 20.19 -18.06
N ALA A 192 5.14 21.38 -18.64
CA ALA A 192 5.34 21.57 -20.07
C ALA A 192 6.78 21.25 -20.48
N ASP A 193 7.76 21.73 -19.72
CA ASP A 193 9.18 21.43 -19.94
C ASP A 193 9.44 19.92 -19.89
N PHE A 194 8.86 19.22 -18.91
CA PHE A 194 9.00 17.76 -18.78
C PHE A 194 8.43 16.97 -19.97
N LEU A 195 7.40 17.48 -20.65
CA LEU A 195 6.84 16.87 -21.85
C LEU A 195 7.71 17.10 -23.10
N THR A 196 8.64 18.06 -23.06
CA THR A 196 9.55 18.37 -24.16
C THR A 196 10.89 17.62 -24.10
N PHE A 197 11.21 17.03 -22.94
CA PHE A 197 12.36 16.16 -22.74
C PHE A 197 12.08 14.74 -23.23
#